data_AF-A0A7X8DYX4-F1
#
_entry.id   AF-A0A7X8DYX4-F1
#
_cell.length_a   1.000
_cell.length_b   1.000
_cell.length_c   1.000
_cell.angle_alpha   90.00
_cell.angle_beta   90.00
_cell.angle_gamma   90.00
#
_symmetry.space_group_name_H-M   'P 1'
#
loop_
_entity.id
_entity.type
_entity.pdbx_description
1 polymer ?
#
loop_
_entity_poly.entity_id
_entity_poly.type
_entity_poly.pdbx_seq_one_letter_code
_entity_poly.pdbx_strand_id
1 'polypeptide(L)'
;MMTITLARYLPEQSPTPFTQEFQVPYDDSTSILDALNYIKEELDASISFRWSCRMAICGSCGLMVNGIPKLGCKVFLRDYPNGVLLEPLAHLPVERDLIVDMEAFLTHLEAVKPYLISESANEAQPNKQTPAQLAKYQQFANCINCGLCYSACPQFGLNPAFLGPAAITLAHRYNLDSRDQGKAQRMPLLNTEEGPWSCTFVGFCSDVCPQQVDPAAAVNQSKVASAKDMMIQLFRGNL
;
A
#
# COMPACT_ATOMS: atom_id res chain seq x y z
N MET A 1 -12.35 13.86 -26.51
CA MET A 1 -10.91 14.07 -26.19
C MET A 1 -10.82 14.64 -24.79
N MET A 2 -9.83 14.21 -24.02
CA MET A 2 -9.48 14.75 -22.70
C MET A 2 -7.99 15.05 -22.68
N THR A 3 -7.63 16.19 -22.07
CA THR A 3 -6.23 16.51 -21.76
C THR A 3 -5.78 15.71 -20.54
N ILE A 4 -4.71 14.93 -20.71
CA ILE A 4 -4.00 14.26 -19.62
C ILE A 4 -2.62 14.89 -19.50
N THR A 5 -2.34 15.48 -18.34
CA THR A 5 -1.03 15.98 -17.96
C THR A 5 -0.29 14.88 -17.21
N LEU A 6 0.90 14.53 -17.68
CA LEU A 6 1.74 13.48 -17.10
C LEU A 6 3.03 14.10 -16.55
N ALA A 7 3.37 13.79 -15.29
CA ALA A 7 4.70 14.06 -14.76
C ALA A 7 5.68 13.04 -15.33
N ARG A 8 6.59 13.52 -16.17
CA ARG A 8 7.62 12.76 -16.88
C ARG A 8 8.95 12.85 -16.13
N TYR A 9 9.68 11.74 -16.12
CA TYR A 9 11.04 11.69 -15.60
C TYR A 9 11.87 10.68 -16.40
N LEU A 10 12.93 11.18 -17.03
CA LEU A 10 13.83 10.46 -17.93
C LEU A 10 15.25 10.58 -17.38
N PRO A 11 15.66 9.75 -16.40
CA PRO A 11 16.93 9.90 -15.70
C PRO A 11 18.15 9.84 -16.62
N GLU A 12 18.05 9.14 -17.76
CA GLU A 12 19.15 9.07 -18.73
C GLU A 12 19.33 10.35 -19.56
N GLN A 13 18.32 11.22 -19.61
CA GLN A 13 18.30 12.42 -20.46
C GLN A 13 18.38 13.72 -19.67
N SER A 14 17.66 13.80 -18.55
CA SER A 14 17.58 15.00 -17.71
C SER A 14 17.40 14.63 -16.24
N PRO A 15 18.13 15.27 -15.32
CA PRO A 15 17.92 15.06 -13.88
C PRO A 15 16.65 15.73 -13.36
N THR A 16 15.98 16.57 -14.16
CA THR A 16 14.80 17.35 -13.72
C THR A 16 13.52 16.78 -14.30
N PRO A 17 12.53 16.39 -13.47
CA PRO A 17 11.18 16.04 -13.93
C PRO A 17 10.51 17.20 -14.67
N PHE A 18 9.64 16.87 -15.62
CA PHE A 18 8.87 17.86 -16.39
C PHE A 18 7.44 17.37 -16.60
N THR A 19 6.52 18.27 -16.95
CA THR A 19 5.15 17.90 -17.29
C THR A 19 4.97 17.87 -18.81
N GLN A 20 4.16 16.93 -19.29
CA GLN A 20 3.79 16.81 -20.69
C GLN A 20 2.30 16.53 -20.82
N GLU A 21 1.66 17.17 -21.79
CA GLU A 21 0.23 17.01 -22.04
C GLU A 21 -0.04 16.10 -23.24
N PHE A 22 -1.08 15.29 -23.12
CA PHE A 22 -1.54 14.36 -24.15
C PHE A 22 -3.04 14.53 -24.37
N GLN A 23 -3.48 14.42 -25.62
CA GLN A 23 -4.89 14.43 -25.98
C GLN A 23 -5.36 13.00 -26.21
N VAL A 24 -6.24 12.51 -25.34
CA VAL A 24 -6.67 11.10 -25.34
C VAL A 24 -8.17 11.02 -25.68
N PRO A 25 -8.58 10.17 -26.65
CA PRO A 25 -9.99 9.86 -26.86
C PRO A 25 -10.50 9.05 -25.67
N TYR A 26 -11.72 9.33 -25.21
CA TYR A 26 -12.31 8.62 -24.09
C TYR A 26 -13.82 8.52 -24.24
N ASP A 27 -14.37 7.51 -23.60
CA ASP A 27 -15.79 7.27 -23.39
C ASP A 27 -16.07 6.96 -21.91
N ASP A 28 -17.32 6.62 -21.61
CA ASP A 28 -17.75 6.28 -20.26
C ASP A 28 -17.09 5.02 -19.70
N SER A 29 -16.37 4.21 -20.48
CA SER A 29 -15.69 3.00 -20.01
C SER A 29 -14.19 3.18 -19.81
N THR A 30 -13.62 4.27 -20.32
CA THR A 30 -12.17 4.47 -20.39
C THR A 30 -11.56 4.70 -19.02
N SER A 31 -10.73 3.76 -18.55
CA SER A 31 -9.98 3.91 -17.30
C SER A 31 -8.70 4.75 -17.49
N ILE A 32 -8.09 5.21 -16.40
CA ILE A 32 -6.77 5.86 -16.46
C ILE A 32 -5.72 4.90 -17.03
N LEU A 33 -5.82 3.60 -16.75
CA LEU A 33 -4.93 2.60 -17.35
C LEU A 33 -5.10 2.53 -18.87
N ASP A 34 -6.34 2.52 -19.37
CA ASP A 34 -6.58 2.48 -20.82
C ASP A 34 -6.02 3.75 -21.49
N ALA A 35 -6.16 4.90 -20.83
CA ALA A 35 -5.58 6.15 -21.29
C ALA A 35 -4.04 6.13 -21.35
N LEU A 36 -3.39 5.59 -20.31
CA LEU A 36 -1.92 5.43 -20.27
C LEU A 36 -1.42 4.47 -21.36
N ASN A 37 -2.13 3.37 -21.60
CA ASN A 37 -1.82 2.45 -22.70
C ASN A 37 -1.97 3.14 -24.06
N TYR A 38 -3.07 3.87 -24.29
CA TYR A 38 -3.27 4.65 -25.52
C TYR A 38 -2.14 5.66 -25.75
N ILE A 39 -1.76 6.41 -24.70
CA ILE A 39 -0.64 7.36 -24.79
C ILE A 39 0.64 6.61 -25.21
N LYS A 40 0.95 5.47 -24.59
CA LYS A 40 2.17 4.71 -24.90
C LYS A 40 2.15 4.12 -26.31
N GLU A 41 1.01 3.59 -26.74
CA GLU A 41 0.86 2.88 -28.01
C GLU A 41 0.80 3.84 -29.20
N GLU A 42 0.08 4.96 -29.05
CA GLU A 42 -0.28 5.82 -30.19
C GLU A 42 0.42 7.18 -30.19
N LEU A 43 0.88 7.68 -29.03
CA LEU A 43 1.38 9.06 -28.90
C LEU A 43 2.87 9.14 -28.53
N ASP A 44 3.33 8.39 -27.54
CA ASP A 44 4.70 8.40 -27.04
C ASP A 44 5.09 7.08 -26.35
N ALA A 45 5.79 6.22 -27.10
CA ALA A 45 6.26 4.93 -26.63
C ALA A 45 7.31 4.99 -25.51
N SER A 46 7.91 6.17 -25.26
CA SER A 46 8.92 6.35 -24.21
C SER A 46 8.34 6.36 -22.80
N ILE A 47 7.02 6.45 -22.64
CA ILE A 47 6.37 6.50 -21.32
C ILE A 47 6.46 5.16 -20.62
N SER A 48 6.79 5.19 -19.32
CA SER A 48 6.91 4.00 -18.46
C SER A 48 5.97 4.06 -17.24
N PHE A 49 5.23 2.98 -17.01
CA PHE A 49 4.35 2.80 -15.85
C PHE A 49 4.14 1.31 -15.57
N ARG A 50 3.77 0.96 -14.33
CA ARG A 50 3.47 -0.43 -13.95
C ARG A 50 1.98 -0.73 -14.07
N TRP A 51 1.65 -1.90 -14.62
CA TRP A 51 0.28 -2.43 -14.65
C TRP A 51 0.29 -3.94 -14.92
N SER A 52 -0.85 -4.62 -14.74
CA SER A 52 -0.99 -6.03 -15.14
C SER A 52 -2.46 -6.47 -15.21
N CYS A 53 -3.13 -6.65 -14.06
CA CYS A 53 -4.40 -7.42 -14.01
C CYS A 53 -5.63 -6.77 -14.67
N ARG A 54 -5.62 -5.45 -14.87
CA ARG A 54 -6.77 -4.63 -15.36
C ARG A 54 -8.06 -4.68 -14.52
N MET A 55 -8.05 -5.36 -13.36
CA MET A 55 -9.24 -5.59 -12.52
C MET A 55 -8.99 -5.27 -11.04
N ALA A 56 -8.06 -4.36 -10.77
CA ALA A 56 -7.76 -3.83 -9.43
C ALA A 56 -7.35 -4.86 -8.36
N ILE A 57 -6.78 -6.01 -8.74
CA ILE A 57 -6.42 -7.09 -7.79
C ILE A 57 -4.91 -7.31 -7.61
N CYS A 58 -4.06 -7.00 -8.60
CA CYS A 58 -2.60 -7.22 -8.47
C CYS A 58 -1.85 -6.09 -7.79
N GLY A 59 -2.46 -4.91 -7.64
CA GLY A 59 -1.88 -3.76 -6.95
C GLY A 59 -0.79 -2.98 -7.71
N SER A 60 -0.41 -3.36 -8.93
CA SER A 60 0.77 -2.77 -9.61
C SER A 60 0.56 -1.37 -10.20
N CYS A 61 -0.67 -0.99 -10.54
CA CYS A 61 -0.98 0.27 -11.20
C CYS A 61 -1.31 1.41 -10.23
N GLY A 62 -0.61 1.49 -9.11
CA GLY A 62 -0.72 2.62 -8.18
C GLY A 62 -0.05 3.86 -8.76
N LEU A 63 -0.73 5.00 -8.71
CA LEU A 63 -0.22 6.32 -9.08
C LEU A 63 -1.02 7.42 -8.37
N MET A 64 -0.56 8.66 -8.46
CA MET A 64 -1.32 9.82 -8.00
C MET A 64 -2.18 10.34 -9.14
N VAL A 65 -3.43 10.67 -8.83
CA VAL A 65 -4.41 11.23 -9.76
C VAL A 65 -4.98 12.49 -9.12
N ASN A 66 -4.63 13.65 -9.66
CA ASN A 66 -4.97 14.96 -9.09
C ASN A 66 -4.62 15.04 -7.59
N GLY A 67 -3.42 14.58 -7.21
CA GLY A 67 -2.92 14.59 -5.82
C GLY A 67 -3.47 13.49 -4.90
N ILE A 68 -4.31 12.58 -5.39
CA ILE A 68 -4.87 11.47 -4.60
C ILE A 68 -4.31 10.13 -5.09
N PRO A 69 -3.77 9.24 -4.23
CA PRO A 69 -3.27 7.94 -4.66
C PRO A 69 -4.43 7.02 -5.07
N LYS A 70 -4.36 6.46 -6.27
CA LYS A 70 -5.41 5.60 -6.87
C LYS A 70 -4.81 4.46 -7.68
N LEU A 71 -5.62 3.44 -7.96
CA LEU A 71 -5.30 2.41 -8.96
C LEU A 71 -5.78 2.87 -10.34
N GLY A 72 -4.88 3.02 -11.31
CA GLY A 72 -5.23 3.49 -12.65
C GLY A 72 -6.30 2.66 -13.36
N CYS A 73 -6.32 1.34 -13.12
CA CYS A 73 -7.34 0.44 -13.70
C CYS A 73 -8.71 0.48 -12.99
N LYS A 74 -8.85 1.21 -11.88
CA LYS A 74 -10.09 1.27 -11.08
C LYS A 74 -10.82 2.61 -11.22
N VAL A 75 -10.17 3.64 -11.75
CA VAL A 75 -10.73 4.99 -11.89
C VAL A 75 -10.82 5.39 -13.36
N PHE A 76 -11.84 6.18 -13.67
CA PHE A 76 -12.28 6.42 -15.05
C PHE A 76 -12.17 7.89 -15.42
N LEU A 77 -11.87 8.15 -16.68
CA LEU A 77 -11.71 9.51 -17.19
C LEU A 77 -12.98 10.35 -17.04
N ARG A 78 -14.16 9.73 -17.18
CA ARG A 78 -15.46 10.41 -16.96
C ARG A 78 -15.59 11.10 -15.59
N ASP A 79 -14.83 10.64 -14.58
CA ASP A 79 -14.85 11.21 -13.23
C ASP A 79 -13.99 12.49 -13.10
N TYR A 80 -13.30 12.90 -14.17
CA TYR A 80 -12.36 14.04 -14.20
C TYR A 80 -12.64 15.00 -15.37
N PRO A 81 -13.82 15.65 -15.42
CA PRO A 81 -14.21 16.51 -16.54
C PRO A 81 -13.30 17.72 -16.76
N ASN A 82 -12.55 18.14 -15.72
CA ASN A 82 -11.64 19.29 -15.76
C ASN A 82 -10.20 18.91 -16.12
N GLY A 83 -9.97 17.69 -16.59
CA GLY A 83 -8.63 17.17 -16.90
C GLY A 83 -8.00 16.38 -15.76
N VAL A 84 -6.93 15.69 -16.10
CA VAL A 84 -6.24 14.74 -15.22
C VAL A 84 -4.74 15.06 -15.18
N LEU A 85 -4.22 15.25 -13.97
CA LEU A 85 -2.80 15.23 -13.66
C LEU A 85 -2.43 13.87 -13.08
N LEU A 86 -1.46 13.20 -13.72
CA LEU A 86 -0.93 11.90 -13.33
C LEU A 86 0.51 12.06 -12.86
N GLU A 87 0.80 11.59 -11.64
CA GLU A 87 2.13 11.66 -11.03
C GLU A 87 2.51 10.30 -10.42
N PRO A 88 3.80 9.98 -10.29
CA PRO A 88 4.24 8.77 -9.59
C PRO A 88 3.74 8.76 -8.14
N LEU A 89 3.60 7.56 -7.55
CA LEU A 89 3.20 7.42 -6.16
C LEU A 89 4.04 8.30 -5.23
N ALA A 90 3.37 9.13 -4.43
CA ALA A 90 4.03 10.04 -3.50
C ALA A 90 4.82 9.29 -2.41
N HIS A 91 5.80 9.99 -1.83
CA HIS A 91 6.66 9.52 -0.74
C HIS A 91 7.61 8.36 -1.07
N LEU A 92 7.64 7.93 -2.33
CA LEU A 92 8.57 6.92 -2.83
C LEU A 92 9.52 7.56 -3.86
N PRO A 93 10.81 7.16 -3.92
CA PRO A 93 11.73 7.64 -4.93
C PRO A 93 11.21 7.34 -6.34
N VAL A 94 11.27 8.31 -7.24
CA VAL A 94 10.87 8.12 -8.64
C VAL A 94 12.05 7.56 -9.42
N GLU A 95 11.88 6.38 -10.00
CA GLU A 95 12.88 5.75 -10.86
C GLU A 95 12.76 6.30 -12.28
N ARG A 96 11.54 6.31 -12.83
CA ARG A 96 11.29 6.70 -14.21
C ARG A 96 9.80 6.93 -14.49
N ASP A 97 9.44 8.09 -15.02
CA ASP A 97 8.03 8.50 -15.25
C ASP A 97 7.13 8.18 -14.04
N LEU A 98 6.19 7.24 -14.17
CA LEU A 98 5.27 6.82 -13.10
C LEU A 98 5.78 5.62 -12.29
N ILE A 99 7.01 5.16 -12.55
CA ILE A 99 7.66 4.06 -11.84
C ILE A 99 8.40 4.62 -10.64
N VAL A 100 8.05 4.11 -9.46
CA VAL A 100 8.74 4.39 -8.19
C VAL A 100 9.55 3.20 -7.71
N ASP A 101 10.52 3.45 -6.86
CA ASP A 101 11.19 2.42 -6.08
C ASP A 101 10.25 1.91 -4.97
N MET A 102 10.09 0.58 -4.89
CA MET A 102 9.24 -0.11 -3.93
C MET A 102 10.06 -0.89 -2.89
N GLU A 103 11.39 -0.80 -2.90
CA GLU A 103 12.27 -1.56 -2.02
C GLU A 103 11.94 -1.34 -0.54
N ALA A 104 11.87 -0.08 -0.09
CA ALA A 104 11.51 0.24 1.30
C ALA A 104 10.17 -0.38 1.72
N PHE A 105 9.16 -0.35 0.83
CA PHE A 105 7.87 -0.96 1.09
C PHE A 105 7.99 -2.49 1.28
N LEU A 106 8.75 -3.17 0.42
CA LEU A 106 8.97 -4.61 0.51
C LEU A 106 9.78 -4.99 1.75
N THR A 107 10.84 -4.26 2.07
CA THR A 107 11.63 -4.45 3.29
C THR A 107 10.77 -4.34 4.54
N HIS A 108 9.87 -3.36 4.61
CA HIS A 108 8.94 -3.22 5.75
C HIS A 108 7.94 -4.39 5.84
N LEU A 109 7.43 -4.89 4.71
CA LEU A 109 6.57 -6.08 4.70
C LEU A 109 7.31 -7.34 5.19
N GLU A 110 8.57 -7.53 4.79
CA GLU A 110 9.38 -8.68 5.20
C GLU A 110 9.73 -8.63 6.69
N ALA A 111 10.07 -7.43 7.19
CA ALA A 111 10.47 -7.21 8.58
C ALA A 111 9.41 -7.67 9.60
N VAL A 112 8.13 -7.63 9.24
CA VAL A 112 7.03 -8.05 10.12
C VAL A 112 6.77 -9.56 10.12
N LYS A 113 7.61 -10.37 9.49
CA LYS A 113 7.51 -11.85 9.42
C LYS A 113 6.11 -12.29 8.96
N PRO A 114 5.72 -12.00 7.71
CA PRO A 114 4.35 -12.16 7.22
C PRO A 114 4.05 -13.60 6.79
N TYR A 115 4.32 -14.57 7.66
CA TYR A 115 4.08 -16.00 7.46
C TYR A 115 3.61 -16.63 8.78
N LEU A 116 2.92 -17.77 8.71
CA LEU A 116 2.50 -18.51 9.91
C LEU A 116 3.73 -19.03 10.66
N ILE A 117 3.84 -18.69 11.94
CA ILE A 117 4.85 -19.24 12.85
C ILE A 117 4.13 -20.16 13.83
N SER A 118 4.42 -21.46 13.80
CA SER A 118 3.83 -22.46 14.69
C SER A 118 4.84 -23.55 15.02
N GLU A 119 4.96 -23.92 16.29
CA GLU A 119 5.88 -24.97 16.76
C GLU A 119 5.32 -26.39 16.54
N SER A 120 4.03 -26.51 16.21
CA SER A 120 3.28 -27.78 16.22
C SER A 120 2.51 -28.05 14.93
N ALA A 121 2.99 -27.52 13.79
CA ALA A 121 2.36 -27.74 12.50
C ALA A 121 2.34 -29.25 12.16
N ASN A 122 1.17 -29.87 12.25
CA ASN A 122 0.94 -31.21 11.73
C ASN A 122 0.66 -31.12 10.24
N GLU A 123 1.64 -31.47 9.41
CA GLU A 123 1.54 -31.37 7.94
C GLU A 123 0.50 -32.33 7.34
N ALA A 124 0.03 -33.33 8.09
CA ALA A 124 -0.89 -34.35 7.58
C ALA A 124 -2.35 -33.87 7.46
N GLN A 125 -2.76 -32.79 8.14
CA GLN A 125 -4.13 -32.27 8.07
C GLN A 125 -4.18 -30.73 8.14
N PRO A 126 -5.15 -30.09 7.45
CA PRO A 126 -5.38 -28.66 7.61
C PRO A 126 -5.72 -28.28 9.06
N ASN A 127 -5.22 -27.13 9.51
CA ASN A 127 -5.60 -26.56 10.80
C ASN A 127 -7.10 -26.30 10.87
N LYS A 128 -7.74 -26.62 12.01
CA LYS A 128 -9.14 -26.28 12.26
C LYS A 128 -9.25 -24.79 12.60
N GLN A 129 -10.07 -24.07 11.85
CA GLN A 129 -10.39 -22.66 12.10
C GLN A 129 -11.89 -22.43 11.88
N THR A 130 -12.55 -21.81 12.85
CA THR A 130 -13.98 -21.48 12.76
C THR A 130 -14.19 -20.19 11.96
N PRO A 131 -15.40 -19.95 11.40
CA PRO A 131 -15.73 -18.68 10.76
C PRO A 131 -15.50 -17.46 11.68
N ALA A 132 -15.80 -17.60 12.98
CA ALA A 132 -15.57 -16.54 13.96
C ALA A 132 -14.08 -16.25 14.22
N GLN A 133 -13.21 -17.25 14.10
CA GLN A 133 -11.76 -17.05 14.19
C GLN A 133 -11.22 -16.36 12.92
N LEU A 134 -11.66 -16.80 11.73
CA LEU A 134 -11.29 -16.18 10.45
C LEU A 134 -11.72 -14.71 10.39
N ALA A 135 -12.95 -14.41 10.81
CA ALA A 135 -13.53 -13.06 10.78
C ALA A 135 -12.69 -12.01 11.53
N LYS A 136 -11.85 -12.42 12.49
CA LYS A 136 -10.97 -11.49 13.24
C LYS A 136 -9.93 -10.82 12.35
N TYR A 137 -9.44 -11.50 11.32
CA TYR A 137 -8.34 -11.01 10.48
C TYR A 137 -8.66 -10.95 8.99
N GLN A 138 -9.78 -11.53 8.56
CA GLN A 138 -10.12 -11.68 7.14
C GLN A 138 -10.07 -10.34 6.37
N GLN A 139 -10.61 -9.26 6.93
CA GLN A 139 -10.54 -7.93 6.32
C GLN A 139 -9.08 -7.49 6.08
N PHE A 140 -8.23 -7.68 7.08
CA PHE A 140 -6.81 -7.31 7.02
C PHE A 140 -5.99 -8.20 6.06
N ALA A 141 -6.50 -9.39 5.71
CA ALA A 141 -5.87 -10.30 4.76
C ALA A 141 -6.09 -9.92 3.28
N ASN A 142 -7.00 -8.98 2.98
CA ASN A 142 -7.32 -8.57 1.61
C ASN A 142 -6.33 -7.53 1.03
N CYS A 143 -5.23 -7.23 1.72
CA CYS A 143 -4.21 -6.31 1.21
C CYS A 143 -3.55 -6.86 -0.05
N ILE A 144 -3.57 -6.06 -1.12
CA ILE A 144 -2.97 -6.40 -2.43
C ILE A 144 -1.62 -5.70 -2.67
N ASN A 145 -1.03 -5.13 -1.62
CA ASN A 145 0.30 -4.52 -1.64
C ASN A 145 0.50 -3.40 -2.67
N CYS A 146 -0.56 -2.63 -2.94
CA CYS A 146 -0.55 -1.56 -3.93
C CYS A 146 0.18 -0.26 -3.56
N GLY A 147 0.68 -0.13 -2.32
CA GLY A 147 1.41 1.05 -1.86
C GLY A 147 0.58 2.33 -1.63
N LEU A 148 -0.70 2.41 -2.07
CA LEU A 148 -1.50 3.65 -1.97
C LEU A 148 -1.56 4.23 -0.55
N CYS A 149 -1.64 3.36 0.46
CA CYS A 149 -1.67 3.79 1.85
C CYS A 149 -0.36 4.43 2.34
N TYR A 150 0.79 4.13 1.72
CA TYR A 150 2.07 4.78 2.01
C TYR A 150 2.06 6.17 1.42
N SER A 151 1.68 6.31 0.15
CA SER A 151 1.55 7.60 -0.55
C SER A 151 0.44 8.50 0.01
N ALA A 152 -0.52 7.95 0.74
CA ALA A 152 -1.53 8.71 1.48
C ALA A 152 -1.07 9.12 2.89
N CYS A 153 -0.07 8.44 3.47
CA CYS A 153 0.27 8.65 4.87
C CYS A 153 1.31 9.77 5.02
N PRO A 154 0.95 10.94 5.59
CA PRO A 154 1.91 12.02 5.77
C PRO A 154 3.02 11.65 6.77
N GLN A 155 2.74 10.76 7.72
CA GLN A 155 3.77 10.30 8.68
C GLN A 155 4.85 9.48 7.99
N PHE A 156 4.50 8.68 6.98
CA PHE A 156 5.49 7.99 6.16
C PHE A 156 6.29 8.98 5.30
N GLY A 157 5.63 10.00 4.74
CA GLY A 157 6.30 11.07 4.00
C GLY A 157 7.29 11.89 4.84
N LEU A 158 7.05 12.04 6.14
CA LEU A 158 7.94 12.74 7.08
C LEU A 158 9.03 11.83 7.66
N ASN A 159 8.71 10.55 7.87
CA ASN A 159 9.62 9.56 8.44
C ASN A 159 9.59 8.27 7.60
N PRO A 160 10.52 8.11 6.63
CA PRO A 160 10.61 6.90 5.83
C PRO A 160 10.96 5.62 6.61
N ALA A 161 11.47 5.73 7.85
CA ALA A 161 11.72 4.57 8.72
C ALA A 161 10.43 4.03 9.38
N PHE A 162 9.32 4.77 9.35
CA PHE A 162 8.03 4.26 9.77
C PHE A 162 7.65 3.04 8.92
N LEU A 163 7.38 1.89 9.55
CA LEU A 163 7.01 0.66 8.86
C LEU A 163 5.86 0.87 7.88
N GLY A 164 4.92 1.74 8.21
CA GLY A 164 3.83 2.14 7.35
C GLY A 164 2.54 1.31 7.54
N PRO A 165 1.42 1.76 6.96
CA PRO A 165 0.12 1.18 7.24
C PRO A 165 -0.04 -0.27 6.78
N ALA A 166 0.48 -0.64 5.60
CA ALA A 166 0.32 -2.00 5.08
C ALA A 166 1.13 -3.02 5.88
N ALA A 167 2.40 -2.73 6.19
CA ALA A 167 3.24 -3.64 6.97
C ALA A 167 2.66 -3.92 8.36
N ILE A 168 2.22 -2.89 9.07
CA ILE A 168 1.58 -3.06 10.39
C ILE A 168 0.27 -3.83 10.26
N THR A 169 -0.54 -3.55 9.23
CA THR A 169 -1.78 -4.30 8.96
C THR A 169 -1.50 -5.78 8.71
N LEU A 170 -0.45 -6.10 7.95
CA LEU A 170 -0.06 -7.47 7.66
C LEU A 170 0.46 -8.19 8.91
N ALA A 171 1.23 -7.50 9.75
CA ALA A 171 1.65 -8.02 11.06
C ALA A 171 0.42 -8.33 11.96
N HIS A 172 -0.52 -7.39 12.02
CA HIS A 172 -1.76 -7.51 12.79
C HIS A 172 -2.63 -8.65 12.29
N ARG A 173 -2.73 -8.84 10.97
CA ARG A 173 -3.41 -9.96 10.33
C ARG A 173 -2.89 -11.31 10.81
N TYR A 174 -1.57 -11.45 10.99
CA TYR A 174 -0.99 -12.69 11.50
C TYR A 174 -1.19 -12.82 13.02
N ASN A 175 -1.01 -11.73 13.78
CA ASN A 175 -1.21 -11.74 15.22
C ASN A 175 -2.66 -12.08 15.66
N LEU A 176 -3.64 -11.87 14.79
CA LEU A 176 -5.04 -12.21 15.01
C LEU A 176 -5.43 -13.60 14.48
N ASP A 177 -4.56 -14.27 13.71
CA ASP A 177 -4.83 -15.60 13.17
C ASP A 177 -4.69 -16.66 14.26
N SER A 178 -5.76 -17.44 14.50
CA SER A 178 -5.76 -18.47 15.54
C SER A 178 -4.75 -19.60 15.31
N ARG A 179 -4.15 -19.67 14.12
CA ARG A 179 -3.14 -20.65 13.74
C ARG A 179 -1.71 -20.18 14.02
N ASP A 180 -1.52 -18.90 14.27
CA ASP A 180 -0.20 -18.28 14.45
C ASP A 180 0.16 -18.17 15.94
N GLN A 181 1.40 -18.52 16.26
CA GLN A 181 2.02 -18.44 17.58
C GLN A 181 3.22 -17.47 17.59
N GLY A 182 3.44 -16.74 16.47
CA GLY A 182 4.59 -15.88 16.23
C GLY A 182 4.48 -14.47 16.79
N LYS A 183 3.39 -14.12 17.48
CA LYS A 183 3.17 -12.75 17.98
C LYS A 183 4.37 -12.20 18.76
N ALA A 184 4.94 -12.99 19.68
CA ALA A 184 6.11 -12.60 20.46
C ALA A 184 7.34 -12.27 19.59
N GLN A 185 7.43 -12.81 18.37
CA GLN A 185 8.52 -12.53 17.44
C GLN A 185 8.29 -11.26 16.59
N ARG A 186 7.06 -10.75 16.54
CA ARG A 186 6.67 -9.51 15.83
C ARG A 186 6.60 -8.31 16.77
N MET A 187 6.22 -8.52 18.03
CA MET A 187 6.06 -7.44 19.01
C MET A 187 7.30 -6.57 19.22
N PRO A 188 8.56 -7.08 19.25
CA PRO A 188 9.73 -6.23 19.45
C PRO A 188 9.82 -5.10 18.42
N LEU A 189 9.56 -5.40 17.14
CA LEU A 189 9.50 -4.41 16.07
C LEU A 189 8.25 -3.51 16.18
N LEU A 190 7.09 -4.08 16.52
CA LEU A 190 5.85 -3.30 16.72
C LEU A 190 5.84 -2.45 17.99
N ASN A 191 6.84 -2.58 18.86
CA ASN A 191 6.96 -1.77 20.07
C ASN A 191 7.92 -0.58 19.88
N THR A 192 8.60 -0.48 18.74
CA THR A 192 9.50 0.64 18.44
C THR A 192 8.73 1.88 17.99
N GLU A 193 9.40 3.03 17.97
CA GLU A 193 8.86 4.28 17.41
C GLU A 193 8.53 4.15 15.92
N GLU A 194 9.33 3.37 15.19
CA GLU A 194 9.13 3.00 13.78
C GLU A 194 7.92 2.08 13.56
N GLY A 195 7.40 1.47 14.63
CA GLY A 195 6.17 0.68 14.63
C GLY A 195 4.90 1.54 14.58
N PRO A 196 3.78 1.11 15.21
CA PRO A 196 2.51 1.81 15.15
C PRO A 196 2.52 3.18 15.85
N TRP A 197 3.54 3.51 16.64
CA TRP A 197 3.62 4.76 17.41
C TRP A 197 3.94 6.00 16.58
N SER A 198 4.61 5.86 15.44
CA SER A 198 4.74 6.94 14.43
C SER A 198 3.40 7.36 13.82
N CYS A 199 2.35 6.54 13.92
CA CYS A 199 1.04 6.88 13.38
C CYS A 199 0.32 7.91 14.27
N THR A 200 -0.12 9.03 13.70
CA THR A 200 -0.95 10.04 14.38
C THR A 200 -2.46 9.90 14.10
N PHE A 201 -2.86 8.76 13.51
CA PHE A 201 -4.25 8.44 13.16
C PHE A 201 -4.92 9.45 12.19
N VAL A 202 -4.18 9.93 11.19
CA VAL A 202 -4.73 10.76 10.10
C VAL A 202 -5.86 10.06 9.33
N GLY A 203 -5.84 8.72 9.26
CA GLY A 203 -6.94 7.92 8.71
C GLY A 203 -6.96 7.78 7.18
N PHE A 204 -6.29 8.67 6.45
CA PHE A 204 -6.35 8.71 4.98
C PHE A 204 -5.88 7.42 4.29
N CYS A 205 -5.04 6.62 4.94
CA CYS A 205 -4.65 5.30 4.45
C CYS A 205 -5.83 4.33 4.26
N SER A 206 -6.88 4.46 5.08
CA SER A 206 -8.11 3.68 4.96
C SER A 206 -9.01 4.21 3.86
N ASP A 207 -9.14 5.53 3.72
CA ASP A 207 -9.97 6.18 2.69
C ASP A 207 -9.51 5.82 1.28
N VAL A 208 -8.20 5.74 1.06
CA VAL A 208 -7.63 5.42 -0.26
C VAL A 208 -7.55 3.91 -0.54
N CYS A 209 -7.83 3.06 0.46
CA CYS A 209 -7.62 1.62 0.32
C CYS A 209 -8.62 1.02 -0.69
N PRO A 210 -8.15 0.50 -1.85
CA PRO A 210 -9.05 0.07 -2.91
C PRO A 210 -9.81 -1.22 -2.55
N GLN A 211 -9.32 -1.94 -1.54
CA GLN A 211 -9.84 -3.22 -1.05
C GLN A 211 -10.54 -3.10 0.31
N GLN A 212 -10.74 -1.88 0.83
CA GLN A 212 -11.45 -1.63 2.09
C GLN A 212 -10.88 -2.41 3.29
N VAL A 213 -9.55 -2.55 3.32
CA VAL A 213 -8.79 -3.29 4.35
C VAL A 213 -8.81 -2.58 5.71
N ASP A 214 -9.04 -1.27 5.72
CA ASP A 214 -9.00 -0.40 6.90
C ASP A 214 -7.68 -0.50 7.71
N PRO A 215 -6.53 -0.13 7.10
CA PRO A 215 -5.24 -0.14 7.78
C PRO A 215 -5.17 0.80 8.99
N ALA A 216 -5.95 1.89 9.04
CA ALA A 216 -6.00 2.76 10.21
C ALA A 216 -6.51 2.00 11.45
N ALA A 217 -7.57 1.19 11.29
CA ALA A 217 -8.05 0.34 12.38
C ALA A 217 -6.99 -0.69 12.81
N ALA A 218 -6.31 -1.35 11.86
CA ALA A 218 -5.27 -2.33 12.18
C ALA A 218 -4.09 -1.70 12.94
N VAL A 219 -3.63 -0.52 12.53
CA VAL A 219 -2.56 0.23 13.22
C VAL A 219 -3.00 0.61 14.63
N ASN A 220 -4.23 1.11 14.83
CA ASN A 220 -4.71 1.49 16.16
C ASN A 220 -4.91 0.27 17.08
N GLN A 221 -5.41 -0.85 16.55
CA GLN A 221 -5.48 -2.11 17.31
C GLN A 221 -4.08 -2.63 17.66
N SER A 222 -3.09 -2.42 16.78
CA SER A 222 -1.69 -2.73 17.05
C SER A 222 -1.10 -1.86 18.17
N LYS A 223 -1.48 -0.58 18.28
CA LYS A 223 -1.12 0.26 19.45
C LYS A 223 -1.67 -0.31 20.75
N VAL A 224 -2.94 -0.75 20.76
CA VAL A 224 -3.54 -1.40 21.93
C VAL A 224 -2.79 -2.68 22.30
N ALA A 225 -2.41 -3.48 21.31
CA ALA A 225 -1.62 -4.69 21.53
C ALA A 225 -0.21 -4.38 22.06
N SER A 226 0.46 -3.37 21.50
CA SER A 226 1.77 -2.89 21.93
C SER A 226 1.75 -2.36 23.36
N ALA A 227 0.77 -1.51 23.71
CA ALA A 227 0.61 -0.99 25.06
C ALA A 227 0.39 -2.11 26.10
N LYS A 228 -0.42 -3.13 25.75
CA LYS A 228 -0.60 -4.31 26.61
C LYS A 228 0.68 -5.11 26.78
N ASP A 229 1.42 -5.33 25.70
CA ASP A 229 2.69 -6.05 25.73
C ASP A 229 3.71 -5.31 26.59
N MET A 230 3.87 -4.00 26.39
CA MET A 230 4.74 -3.14 27.20
C MET A 230 4.40 -3.22 28.69
N MET A 231 3.12 -3.12 29.06
CA MET A 231 2.69 -3.28 30.45
C MET A 231 3.04 -4.67 31.02
N ILE A 232 2.82 -5.74 30.25
CA ILE A 232 3.17 -7.10 30.69
C ILE A 232 4.68 -7.24 30.89
N GLN A 233 5.50 -6.71 29.98
CA GLN A 233 6.96 -6.78 30.12
C GLN A 233 7.47 -5.99 31.33
N LEU A 234 6.81 -4.87 31.67
CA LEU A 234 7.15 -4.05 32.83
C LEU A 234 6.96 -4.85 34.12
N PHE A 235 5.83 -5.53 34.26
CA PHE A 235 5.56 -6.39 35.42
C PHE A 235 6.41 -7.67 35.47
N ARG A 236 6.97 -8.09 34.33
CA ARG A 236 7.91 -9.22 34.25
C ARG A 236 9.36 -8.82 34.52
N GLY A 237 9.68 -7.53 34.61
CA GLY A 237 11.04 -7.03 34.80
C GLY A 237 11.94 -7.15 33.55
N ASN A 238 11.34 -7.20 32.36
CA ASN A 238 12.05 -7.37 31.08
C ASN A 238 12.16 -6.07 30.26
N LEU A 239 11.86 -4.91 30.88
CA LEU A 239 11.81 -3.60 30.26
C LEU A 239 13.01 -2.74 30.69
#